data_AF-H2KP90-F1
#
_entry.id   AF-H2KP90-F1
#
_cell.length_a   1.000
_cell.length_b   1.000
_cell.length_c   1.000
_cell.angle_alpha   90.00
_cell.angle_beta   90.00
_cell.angle_gamma   90.00
#
_symmetry.space_group_name_H-M   'P 1'
#
loop_
_entity.id
_entity.type
_entity.pdbx_description
1 polymer ?
#
loop_
_entity_poly.entity_id
_entity_poly.type
_entity_poly.pdbx_seq_one_letter_code
_entity_poly.pdbx_strand_id
1 'polypeptide(L)'
;MAKCERSNASGVHCGLSDFSNSTTRLLDVVEIASLDDVRKSIPTGNEYDGARKSPKHQIVKSQRKDRELWWISEAREMEKAFTTGDSRALYQLVQSTGSGQ
;
A
#
# COMPACT_ATOMS: atom_id res chain seq x y z
N MET A 1 5.17 -7.65 -7.81
CA MET A 1 4.38 -7.76 -6.55
C MET A 1 5.26 -7.36 -5.39
N ALA A 2 4.98 -6.25 -4.70
CA ALA A 2 5.46 -6.09 -3.34
C ALA A 2 4.52 -6.91 -2.43
N LYS A 3 4.92 -8.15 -2.16
CA LYS A 3 4.16 -9.08 -1.31
C LYS A 3 4.36 -8.66 0.15
N CYS A 4 3.32 -8.10 0.77
CA CYS A 4 3.24 -8.03 2.23
C CYS A 4 2.68 -9.38 2.69
N GLU A 5 3.56 -10.39 2.79
CA GLU A 5 3.20 -11.65 3.43
C GLU A 5 2.93 -11.41 4.91
N ARG A 6 1.80 -11.93 5.37
CA ARG A 6 1.40 -11.89 6.78
C ARG A 6 2.39 -12.73 7.59
N SER A 7 3.43 -12.12 8.12
CA SER A 7 4.44 -12.83 8.91
C SER A 7 3.96 -13.12 10.32
N ASN A 8 4.01 -14.41 10.66
CA ASN A 8 4.15 -14.90 12.01
C ASN A 8 5.44 -14.34 12.63
N ALA A 9 5.34 -13.87 13.88
CA ALA A 9 6.38 -13.78 14.91
C ALA A 9 7.87 -13.72 14.50
N SER A 10 8.27 -12.86 13.57
CA SER A 10 9.62 -12.32 13.46
C SER A 10 9.55 -11.13 12.50
N GLY A 11 9.85 -9.94 13.02
CA GLY A 11 9.59 -8.66 12.35
C GLY A 11 10.09 -8.61 10.92
N VAL A 12 9.20 -8.24 10.00
CA VAL A 12 9.54 -7.88 8.63
C VAL A 12 9.21 -6.41 8.45
N HIS A 13 10.25 -5.62 8.20
CA HIS A 13 10.12 -4.22 7.82
C HIS A 13 9.53 -4.17 6.41
N CYS A 14 8.21 -3.93 6.32
CA CYS A 14 7.55 -3.66 5.05
C CYS A 14 8.08 -2.30 4.56
N GLY A 15 8.76 -2.27 3.42
CA GLY A 15 9.31 -1.04 2.86
C GLY A 15 8.20 -0.03 2.60
N LEU A 16 8.11 1.01 3.43
CA LEU A 16 7.27 2.18 3.24
C LEU A 16 7.61 2.98 1.96
N SER A 17 8.65 2.56 1.23
CA SER A 17 9.22 3.25 0.06
C SER A 17 8.38 3.16 -1.20
N ASP A 18 7.57 2.12 -1.38
CA ASP A 18 6.84 1.90 -2.64
C ASP A 18 5.59 2.78 -2.77
N PHE A 19 5.18 3.45 -1.68
CA PHE A 19 3.96 4.25 -1.61
C PHE A 19 4.19 5.77 -1.68
N SER A 20 5.43 6.28 -1.73
CA SER A 20 5.67 7.71 -1.51
C SER A 20 6.06 8.49 -2.76
N ASN A 21 5.25 9.50 -3.13
CA ASN A 21 5.61 10.53 -4.11
C ASN A 21 5.18 11.97 -3.69
N SER A 22 4.43 12.17 -2.61
CA SER A 22 3.92 13.51 -2.26
C SER A 22 3.90 13.73 -0.75
N THR A 23 4.23 14.95 -0.30
CA THR A 23 4.29 15.38 1.12
C THR A 23 3.03 15.05 1.92
N THR A 24 1.86 14.98 1.27
CA THR A 24 0.60 14.54 1.89
C THR A 24 0.64 13.08 2.35
N ARG A 25 1.39 12.21 1.65
CA ARG A 25 1.52 10.78 1.96
C ARG A 25 2.36 10.50 3.20
N LEU A 26 3.27 11.40 3.57
CA LEU A 26 4.05 11.24 4.81
C LEU A 26 3.16 11.35 6.05
N LEU A 27 2.16 12.23 6.01
CA LEU A 27 1.18 12.35 7.10
C LEU A 27 0.29 11.11 7.20
N ASP A 28 -0.19 10.59 6.06
CA ASP A 28 -0.97 9.35 6.00
C ASP A 28 -0.17 8.12 6.48
N VAL A 29 1.12 8.02 6.10
CA VAL A 29 2.00 6.93 6.55
C VAL A 29 2.23 6.97 8.07
N VAL A 30 2.45 8.15 8.65
CA VAL A 30 2.61 8.32 10.10
C VAL A 30 1.30 8.00 10.84
N GLU A 31 0.15 8.37 10.28
CA GLU A 31 -1.16 8.02 10.83
C GLU A 31 -1.41 6.50 10.78
N ILE A 32 -1.12 5.83 9.65
CA ILE A 32 -1.24 4.38 9.51
C ILE A 32 -0.32 3.65 10.50
N ALA A 33 0.92 4.12 10.66
CA ALA A 33 1.87 3.54 11.61
C ALA A 33 1.37 3.66 13.05
N SER A 34 0.79 4.81 13.40
CA SER A 34 0.19 5.03 14.73
C SER A 34 -1.04 4.13 14.95
N LEU A 35 -1.90 3.97 13.94
CA LEU A 35 -3.07 3.08 14.00
C LEU A 35 -2.67 1.60 14.08
N ASP A 36 -1.56 1.20 13.46
CA ASP A 36 -1.03 -0.15 13.54
C ASP A 36 -0.47 -0.45 14.93
N ASP A 37 0.23 0.51 15.55
CA ASP A 37 0.71 0.39 16.93
C ASP A 37 -0.46 0.27 17.93
N VAL A 38 -1.49 1.10 17.77
CA VAL A 38 -2.74 0.99 18.54
C VAL A 38 -3.41 -0.36 18.33
N ARG A 39 -3.45 -0.89 17.09
CA ARG A 39 -4.02 -2.22 16.83
C ARG A 39 -3.22 -3.33 17.51
N LYS A 40 -1.89 -3.21 17.55
CA LYS A 40 -0.97 -4.19 18.15
C LYS A 40 -1.04 -4.17 19.67
N SER A 41 -1.27 -3.02 20.29
CA SER A 41 -1.41 -2.90 21.75
C SER A 41 -2.72 -3.47 22.29
N ILE A 42 -3.74 -3.64 21.46
CA ILE A 42 -5.01 -4.28 21.87
C ILE A 42 -4.84 -5.81 21.96
N PRO A 43 -5.16 -6.42 23.12
CA PRO A 43 -5.09 -7.86 23.33
C PRO A 43 -5.89 -8.66 22.32
N THR A 44 -5.52 -9.93 22.11
CA THR A 44 -6.14 -10.82 21.11
C THR A 44 -7.46 -11.46 21.61
N GLY A 45 -7.97 -11.05 22.78
CA GLY A 45 -9.25 -11.51 23.34
C GLY A 45 -10.45 -11.10 22.47
N ASN A 46 -11.48 -11.94 22.42
CA ASN A 46 -12.70 -11.68 21.63
C ASN A 46 -13.48 -10.45 22.13
N GLU A 47 -13.36 -10.14 23.42
CA GLU A 47 -13.93 -8.98 24.10
C GLU A 47 -13.45 -7.64 23.53
N TYR A 48 -12.26 -7.62 22.92
CA TYR A 48 -11.65 -6.43 22.33
C TYR A 48 -11.71 -6.40 20.79
N ASP A 49 -12.40 -7.36 20.16
CA ASP A 49 -12.53 -7.41 18.69
C ASP A 49 -13.17 -6.13 18.13
N GLY A 50 -14.13 -5.56 18.86
CA GLY A 50 -14.73 -4.25 18.51
C GLY A 50 -13.69 -3.12 18.45
N ALA A 51 -12.82 -3.03 19.46
CA ALA A 51 -11.76 -2.02 19.51
C ALA A 51 -10.70 -2.24 18.43
N ARG A 52 -10.41 -3.49 18.03
CA ARG A 52 -9.47 -3.81 16.94
C ARG A 52 -10.02 -3.53 15.55
N LYS A 53 -11.33 -3.64 15.35
CA LYS A 53 -11.99 -3.44 14.05
C LYS A 53 -11.86 -2.01 13.55
N SER A 54 -11.96 -1.02 14.42
CA SER A 54 -11.92 0.40 14.03
C SER A 54 -10.56 0.81 13.44
N PRO A 55 -9.40 0.63 14.12
CA PRO A 55 -8.08 0.92 13.54
C PRO A 55 -7.80 0.10 12.29
N LYS A 56 -8.20 -1.18 12.27
CA LYS A 56 -8.06 -2.06 11.09
C LYS A 56 -8.81 -1.51 9.88
N HIS A 57 -10.03 -1.01 10.07
CA HIS A 57 -10.83 -0.44 9.00
C HIS A 57 -10.19 0.84 8.44
N GLN A 58 -9.66 1.71 9.30
CA GLN A 58 -8.99 2.94 8.86
C GLN A 58 -7.72 2.66 8.05
N ILE A 59 -6.89 1.73 8.52
CA ILE A 59 -5.68 1.27 7.79
C ILE A 59 -6.05 0.71 6.41
N VAL A 60 -7.11 -0.10 6.31
CA VAL A 60 -7.55 -0.65 5.02
C VAL A 60 -8.11 0.46 4.11
N LYS A 61 -8.80 1.44 4.68
CA LYS A 61 -9.36 2.56 3.93
C LYS A 61 -8.27 3.44 3.31
N SER A 62 -7.22 3.78 4.05
CA SER A 62 -6.09 4.55 3.52
C SER A 62 -5.33 3.75 2.45
N GLN A 63 -5.04 2.47 2.70
CA GLN A 63 -4.40 1.60 1.71
C GLN A 63 -5.17 1.51 0.38
N ARG A 64 -6.51 1.53 0.43
CA ARG A 64 -7.34 1.56 -0.78
C ARG A 64 -7.17 2.86 -1.56
N LYS A 65 -7.17 4.00 -0.87
CA LYS A 65 -6.92 5.31 -1.50
C LYS A 65 -5.54 5.36 -2.13
N ASP A 66 -4.52 4.86 -1.44
CA ASP A 66 -3.16 4.85 -1.95
C ASP A 66 -3.03 3.99 -3.22
N ARG A 67 -3.70 2.84 -3.22
CA ARG A 67 -3.75 1.95 -4.38
C ARG A 67 -4.50 2.58 -5.56
N GLU A 68 -5.58 3.30 -5.30
CA GLU A 68 -6.31 4.06 -6.32
C GLU A 68 -5.42 5.13 -6.95
N LEU A 69 -4.73 5.92 -6.12
CA LEU A 69 -3.78 6.93 -6.60
C LEU A 69 -2.63 6.31 -7.37
N TRP A 70 -2.09 5.18 -6.92
CA TRP A 70 -1.06 4.44 -7.65
C TRP A 70 -1.56 4.02 -9.04
N TRP A 71 -2.76 3.44 -9.15
CA TRP A 71 -3.34 3.07 -10.44
C TRP A 71 -3.55 4.27 -11.38
N ILE A 72 -3.95 5.43 -10.86
CA ILE A 72 -4.10 6.66 -11.64
C ILE A 72 -2.75 7.12 -12.18
N SER A 73 -1.70 7.12 -11.36
CA SER A 73 -0.34 7.47 -11.78
C SER A 73 0.21 6.48 -12.81
N GLU A 74 0.01 5.18 -12.58
CA GLU A 74 0.47 4.13 -13.49
C GLU A 74 -0.20 4.24 -14.87
N ALA A 75 -1.52 4.47 -14.90
CA ALA A 75 -2.27 4.66 -16.15
C ALA A 75 -1.76 5.86 -16.95
N ARG A 76 -1.40 6.96 -16.27
CA ARG A 76 -0.83 8.15 -16.90
C ARG A 76 0.53 7.87 -17.55
N GLU A 77 1.38 7.09 -16.90
CA GLU A 77 2.68 6.70 -17.47
C GLU A 77 2.50 5.75 -18.67
N MET A 78 1.53 4.83 -18.61
CA MET A 78 1.18 3.98 -19.75
C MET A 78 0.66 4.79 -20.94
N GLU A 79 -0.19 5.80 -20.71
CA GLU A 79 -0.68 6.71 -21.75
C GLU A 79 0.48 7.51 -22.38
N LYS A 80 1.42 8.00 -21.57
CA LYS A 80 2.61 8.70 -22.05
C LYS A 80 3.50 7.81 -22.91
N ALA A 81 3.73 6.56 -22.50
CA ALA A 81 4.49 5.60 -23.29
C ALA A 81 3.79 5.27 -24.62
N PHE A 82 2.46 5.14 -24.58
CA PHE A 82 1.64 4.88 -25.77
C PHE A 82 1.69 6.03 -26.77
N THR A 83 1.49 7.27 -26.31
CA THR A 83 1.55 8.48 -27.16
C THR A 83 2.94 8.74 -27.74
N THR A 84 4.00 8.36 -27.01
CA THR A 84 5.38 8.46 -27.50
C THR A 84 5.72 7.34 -28.50
N GLY A 85 4.92 6.27 -28.56
CA GLY A 85 5.22 5.08 -29.36
C GLY A 85 6.34 4.22 -28.76
N ASP A 86 6.69 4.41 -27.49
CA ASP A 86 7.73 3.62 -26.81
C ASP A 86 7.16 2.29 -26.32
N SER A 87 7.16 1.31 -27.23
CA SER A 87 6.68 -0.05 -26.96
C SER A 87 7.52 -0.77 -25.89
N ARG A 88 8.80 -0.42 -25.72
CA ARG A 88 9.68 -1.01 -24.71
C ARG A 88 9.31 -0.52 -23.32
N ALA A 89 9.12 0.78 -23.15
CA ALA A 89 8.65 1.36 -21.89
C ALA A 89 7.27 0.82 -21.51
N LEU A 90 6.36 0.71 -22.48
CA LEU A 90 5.02 0.16 -22.25
C LEU A 90 5.08 -1.31 -21.78
N TYR A 91 5.92 -2.15 -22.41
CA TYR A 91 6.10 -3.54 -21.98
C TYR A 91 6.73 -3.64 -20.58
N GLN A 92 7.64 -2.74 -20.21
CA GLN A 92 8.23 -2.68 -18.86
C GLN A 92 7.21 -2.27 -17.80
N LEU A 93 6.34 -1.31 -18.09
CA LEU A 93 5.24 -0.91 -17.21
C LEU A 93 4.30 -2.09 -16.97
N VAL A 94 3.83 -2.74 -18.03
CA VAL A 94 2.94 -3.91 -17.94
C VAL A 94 3.58 -5.06 -17.14
N GLN A 95 4.88 -5.34 -17.31
CA GLN A 95 5.58 -6.36 -16.53
C GLN A 95 5.77 -5.97 -15.05
N SER A 96 6.05 -4.70 -14.78
CA SER A 96 6.16 -4.18 -13.42
C SER A 96 4.82 -4.31 -12.68
N THR A 97 3.72 -4.09 -13.39
CA THR A 97 2.35 -4.31 -12.89
C THR A 97 2.02 -5.81 -12.73
N GLY A 98 2.43 -6.66 -13.68
CA GLY A 98 2.01 -8.05 -13.82
C GLY A 98 2.89 -9.12 -13.14
N SER A 99 4.07 -8.76 -12.62
CA SER A 99 4.99 -9.67 -11.91
C SER A 99 4.52 -10.00 -10.50
N GLY A 100 3.29 -10.50 -10.44
CA GLY A 100 2.61 -10.84 -9.23
C GLY A 100 2.06 -12.25 -9.22
N GLN A 101 2.88 -13.18 -8.75
CA GLN A 101 2.47 -14.48 -8.21
C GLN A 101 3.21 -14.72 -6.90
#